data_AF-A0A8H7HE48-F1
#
_entry.id   AF-A0A8H7HE48-F1
#
_cell.length_a   1.000
_cell.length_b   1.000
_cell.length_c   1.000
_cell.angle_alpha   90.00
_cell.angle_beta   90.00
_cell.angle_gamma   90.00
#
_symmetry.space_group_name_H-M   'P 1'
#
loop_
_entity.id
_entity.type
_entity.pdbx_description
1 polymer ?
#
loop_
_entity_poly.entity_id
_entity_poly.type
_entity_poly.pdbx_seq_one_letter_code
_entity_poly.pdbx_strand_id
1 'polypeptide(L)'
;MSSIARQSFMACRRARFSTSAVARKDLVQDLYLRELKAYKAPVKAKDAHVGVVKSYTAPSAPTAPSAPTDLASELSRYDETEPTLADAPAASPSIAAQAQGDVGSADAFLSFLEQDVPKTEAHH
;
A
#
# COMPACT_ATOMS: atom_id res chain seq x y z
N MET A 1 -98.07 49.44 -17.72
CA MET A 1 -96.88 49.60 -16.85
C MET A 1 -96.45 48.20 -16.46
N SER A 2 -95.51 47.58 -17.20
CA SER A 2 -94.07 47.48 -16.86
C SER A 2 -93.86 46.68 -15.55
N SER A 3 -93.16 45.56 -15.45
CA SER A 3 -91.84 45.24 -16.02
C SER A 3 -91.47 43.74 -15.88
N ILE A 4 -90.58 43.31 -16.76
CA ILE A 4 -89.73 42.11 -16.72
C ILE A 4 -88.69 42.20 -15.59
N ALA A 5 -88.42 41.09 -14.86
CA ALA A 5 -87.12 40.76 -14.26
C ALA A 5 -87.15 39.30 -13.74
N ARG A 6 -86.54 38.31 -14.40
CA ARG A 6 -85.12 37.89 -14.37
C ARG A 6 -84.63 37.36 -13.01
N GLN A 7 -84.16 36.10 -13.05
CA GLN A 7 -82.99 35.55 -12.36
C GLN A 7 -83.11 35.43 -10.82
N SER A 8 -82.94 34.26 -10.20
CA SER A 8 -81.74 33.43 -10.31
C SER A 8 -81.90 32.20 -9.39
N PHE A 9 -81.52 31.02 -9.89
CA PHE A 9 -81.24 29.86 -9.04
C PHE A 9 -80.04 30.21 -8.15
N MET A 10 -80.30 30.56 -6.89
CA MET A 10 -79.26 30.62 -5.86
C MET A 10 -78.88 29.18 -5.47
N ALA A 11 -78.16 28.50 -6.37
CA ALA A 11 -77.30 27.41 -5.98
C ALA A 11 -76.24 28.01 -5.06
N CYS A 12 -76.52 28.03 -3.75
CA CYS A 12 -75.49 28.18 -2.74
C CYS A 12 -74.57 26.98 -2.89
N ARG A 13 -73.62 27.09 -3.83
CA ARG A 13 -72.40 26.29 -3.84
C ARG A 13 -71.73 26.63 -2.53
N ARG A 14 -72.00 25.81 -1.52
CA ARG A 14 -71.35 25.87 -0.21
C ARG A 14 -69.86 25.71 -0.49
N ALA A 15 -69.17 26.84 -0.61
CA ALA A 15 -67.73 26.88 -0.81
C ALA A 15 -67.12 26.27 0.45
N ARG A 16 -66.84 24.97 0.39
CA ARG A 16 -66.03 24.29 1.40
C ARG A 16 -64.61 24.79 1.20
N PHE A 17 -64.28 25.91 1.84
CA PHE A 17 -62.90 26.31 2.04
C PHE A 17 -62.25 25.21 2.89
N SER A 18 -61.57 24.28 2.23
CA SER A 18 -60.80 23.24 2.90
C SER A 18 -59.61 23.90 3.57
N THR A 19 -59.75 24.24 4.84
CA THR A 19 -58.68 24.78 5.70
C THR A 19 -57.65 23.70 6.10
N SER A 20 -57.88 22.44 5.71
CA SER A 20 -57.09 21.28 6.16
C SER A 20 -55.72 21.12 5.49
N ALA A 21 -55.39 21.90 4.46
CA ALA A 21 -54.10 21.80 3.78
C ALA A 21 -52.94 22.34 4.63
N VAL A 22 -53.21 23.30 5.52
CA VAL A 22 -52.20 23.88 6.42
C VAL A 22 -52.04 23.05 7.70
N ALA A 23 -53.10 22.36 8.15
CA ALA A 23 -53.11 21.61 9.41
C ALA A 23 -52.35 20.27 9.41
N ARG A 24 -51.88 19.80 8.25
CA ARG A 24 -51.18 18.50 8.10
C ARG A 24 -49.66 18.63 7.86
N LYS A 25 -49.08 19.79 8.13
CA LYS A 25 -47.63 19.96 8.04
C LYS A 25 -46.99 19.66 9.40
N ASP A 26 -46.00 18.77 9.39
CA ASP A 26 -45.16 18.51 10.55
C ASP A 26 -44.17 19.66 10.72
N LEU A 27 -44.44 20.54 11.69
CA LEU A 27 -43.63 21.72 11.97
C LEU A 27 -42.21 21.37 12.43
N VAL A 28 -42.03 20.22 13.10
CA VAL A 28 -40.72 19.78 13.59
C VAL A 28 -39.87 19.33 12.41
N GLN A 29 -40.46 18.55 11.51
CA GLN A 29 -39.79 18.11 10.28
C GLN A 29 -39.43 19.30 9.38
N ASP A 30 -40.35 20.25 9.20
CA ASP A 30 -40.13 21.42 8.37
C ASP A 30 -39.02 22.34 8.95
N LEU A 31 -38.99 22.52 10.28
CA LEU A 31 -37.94 23.27 10.96
C LEU A 31 -36.58 22.60 10.78
N TYR A 32 -36.49 21.28 11.03
CA TYR A 32 -35.27 20.50 10.87
C TYR A 32 -34.71 20.59 9.45
N LEU A 33 -35.56 20.37 8.44
CA LEU A 33 -35.16 20.47 7.04
C LEU A 33 -34.75 21.90 6.66
N ARG A 34 -35.36 22.92 7.25
CA ARG A 34 -34.97 24.32 7.04
C ARG A 34 -33.59 24.61 7.62
N GLU A 35 -33.29 24.12 8.81
CA GLU A 35 -31.98 24.30 9.44
C GLU A 35 -30.88 23.55 8.70
N LEU A 36 -31.13 22.31 8.28
CA LEU A 36 -30.18 21.56 7.45
C LEU A 36 -29.89 22.25 6.12
N LYS A 37 -30.92 22.76 5.44
CA LYS A 37 -30.76 23.48 4.16
C LYS A 37 -30.10 24.84 4.33
N ALA A 38 -30.32 25.50 5.47
CA ALA A 38 -29.69 26.78 5.80
C ALA A 38 -28.27 26.61 6.35
N TYR A 39 -27.89 25.39 6.75
CA TYR A 39 -26.57 25.14 7.31
C TYR A 39 -25.48 25.31 6.25
N LYS A 40 -24.69 26.35 6.41
CA LYS A 40 -23.46 26.56 5.66
C LYS A 40 -22.30 26.05 6.50
N ALA A 41 -21.68 24.96 6.06
CA ALA A 41 -20.51 24.43 6.74
C ALA A 41 -19.44 25.53 6.87
N PRO A 42 -18.79 25.67 8.04
CA PRO A 42 -17.72 26.64 8.20
C PRO A 42 -16.62 26.35 7.19
N VAL A 43 -16.13 27.41 6.52
CA VAL A 43 -15.05 27.27 5.55
C VAL A 43 -13.84 26.73 6.29
N LYS A 44 -13.39 25.52 5.92
CA LYS A 44 -12.14 24.97 6.44
C LYS A 44 -11.05 25.99 6.16
N ALA A 45 -10.45 26.55 7.22
CA ALA A 45 -9.34 27.45 7.09
C ALA A 45 -8.24 26.75 6.28
N LYS A 46 -7.64 27.43 5.32
CA LYS A 46 -6.56 26.86 4.50
C LYS A 46 -5.42 26.30 5.36
N ASP A 47 -5.26 26.88 6.55
CA ASP A 47 -4.23 26.53 7.54
C ASP A 47 -4.73 25.55 8.62
N ALA A 48 -5.87 24.87 8.43
CA ALA A 48 -6.38 23.90 9.41
C ALA A 48 -5.41 22.72 9.70
N HIS A 49 -4.35 22.58 8.90
CA HIS A 49 -3.28 21.62 9.07
C HIS A 49 -2.08 22.16 9.89
N VAL A 50 -1.96 23.48 10.03
CA VAL A 50 -0.86 24.15 10.74
C VAL A 50 -1.10 24.00 12.24
N GLY A 51 -0.27 23.19 12.90
CA GLY A 51 -0.34 22.95 14.35
C GLY A 51 -1.00 21.64 14.78
N VAL A 52 -1.72 20.96 13.87
CA VAL A 52 -2.25 19.60 14.11
C VAL A 52 -1.22 18.54 13.74
N VAL A 53 -0.39 18.81 12.72
CA VAL A 53 0.64 17.89 12.24
C VAL A 53 1.99 18.60 12.26
N LYS A 54 3.03 17.89 12.70
CA LYS A 54 4.41 18.39 12.65
C LYS A 54 4.82 18.56 11.19
N SER A 55 5.40 19.70 10.83
CA SER A 55 5.84 19.96 9.46
C SER A 55 6.87 18.91 9.02
N TYR A 56 6.58 18.24 7.92
CA TYR A 56 7.51 17.27 7.34
C TYR A 56 8.55 18.01 6.51
N THR A 57 9.81 17.92 6.93
CA THR A 57 10.97 18.33 6.14
C THR A 57 11.72 17.08 5.72
N ALA A 58 11.80 16.82 4.41
CA ALA A 58 12.63 15.75 3.90
C ALA A 58 14.09 16.03 4.30
N PRO A 59 14.84 15.03 4.80
CA PRO A 59 16.27 15.19 5.03
C PRO A 59 16.95 15.50 3.70
N SER A 60 17.97 16.36 3.74
CA SER A 60 18.79 16.64 2.56
C SER A 60 19.40 15.34 2.03
N ALA A 61 19.51 15.22 0.70
CA ALA A 61 20.17 14.09 0.07
C ALA A 61 21.58 13.91 0.66
N PRO A 62 22.02 12.66 0.92
CA PRO A 62 23.35 12.41 1.45
C PRO A 62 24.39 12.94 0.47
N THR A 63 25.39 13.64 0.99
CA THR A 63 26.56 14.05 0.20
C THR A 63 27.31 12.79 -0.25
N ALA A 64 27.67 12.74 -1.53
CA ALA A 64 28.54 11.68 -2.03
C ALA A 64 29.86 11.68 -1.23
N PRO A 65 30.41 10.49 -0.90
CA PRO A 65 31.70 10.42 -0.22
C PRO A 65 32.76 11.11 -1.07
N SER A 66 33.63 11.88 -0.42
CA SER A 66 34.81 12.45 -1.11
C SER A 66 35.66 11.30 -1.63
N ALA A 67 36.13 11.42 -2.88
CA ALA A 67 37.18 10.53 -3.35
C ALA A 67 38.40 10.66 -2.42
N PRO A 68 39.08 9.55 -2.08
CA PRO A 68 40.32 9.62 -1.32
C PRO A 68 41.36 10.39 -2.13
N THR A 69 42.09 11.27 -1.48
CA THR A 69 43.06 12.17 -2.12
C THR A 69 44.31 11.43 -2.61
N ASP A 70 44.56 10.22 -2.09
CA ASP A 70 45.74 9.42 -2.39
C ASP A 70 45.38 8.00 -2.85
N LEU A 71 44.66 7.92 -3.96
CA LEU A 71 44.31 6.66 -4.62
C LEU A 71 45.55 5.84 -5.04
N ALA A 72 46.68 6.50 -5.34
CA ALA A 72 47.88 5.84 -5.82
C ALA A 72 48.52 4.96 -4.73
N SER A 73 48.67 5.49 -3.52
CA SER A 73 49.22 4.72 -2.40
C SER A 73 48.26 3.63 -1.88
N GLU A 74 46.95 3.84 -2.01
CA GLU A 74 45.94 2.83 -1.67
C GLU A 74 45.94 1.67 -2.66
N LEU A 75 46.08 1.95 -3.96
CA LEU A 75 46.18 0.93 -5.00
C LEU A 75 47.49 0.13 -4.88
N SER A 76 48.62 0.77 -4.60
CA SER A 76 49.87 0.05 -4.40
C SER A 76 49.79 -0.89 -3.19
N ARG A 77 49.18 -0.46 -2.08
CA ARG A 77 48.94 -1.32 -0.92
C ARG A 77 47.99 -2.48 -1.23
N TYR A 78 46.97 -2.25 -2.05
CA TYR A 78 46.05 -3.30 -2.47
C TYR A 78 46.75 -4.35 -3.35
N ASP A 79 47.60 -3.90 -4.27
CA ASP A 79 48.37 -4.79 -5.13
C ASP A 79 49.44 -5.58 -4.35
N GLU A 80 50.02 -4.98 -3.29
CA GLU A 80 50.95 -5.65 -2.37
C GLU A 80 50.25 -6.67 -1.45
N THR A 81 48.94 -6.53 -1.22
CA THR A 81 48.18 -7.51 -0.43
C THR A 81 47.80 -8.72 -1.26
N GLU A 82 48.68 -9.72 -1.31
CA GLU A 82 48.30 -11.05 -1.80
C GLU A 82 47.24 -11.67 -0.86
N PRO A 83 46.15 -12.25 -1.41
CA PRO A 83 45.21 -13.00 -0.59
C PRO A 83 45.92 -14.20 0.02
N THR A 84 45.90 -14.30 1.35
CA THR A 84 46.37 -15.51 2.04
C THR A 84 45.44 -16.67 1.67
N LEU A 85 45.83 -17.43 0.64
CA LEU A 85 45.36 -18.80 0.53
C LEU A 85 45.89 -19.46 1.79
N ALA A 86 45.00 -19.79 2.74
CA ALA A 86 45.40 -20.48 3.95
C ALA A 86 46.33 -21.63 3.55
N ASP A 87 47.56 -21.65 4.09
CA ASP A 87 48.49 -22.75 3.88
C ASP A 87 47.75 -24.03 4.26
N ALA A 88 47.31 -24.78 3.24
CA ALA A 88 46.86 -26.13 3.46
C ALA A 88 48.10 -26.87 3.98
N PRO A 89 48.09 -27.41 5.20
CA PRO A 89 49.25 -28.09 5.73
C PRO A 89 49.62 -29.21 4.76
N ALA A 90 50.87 -29.21 4.30
CA ALA A 90 51.42 -30.26 3.46
C ALA A 90 51.25 -31.61 4.18
N ALA A 91 50.20 -32.34 3.81
CA ALA A 91 49.91 -33.65 4.36
C ALA A 91 50.94 -34.64 3.82
N SER A 92 51.96 -34.92 4.63
CA SER A 92 52.64 -36.21 4.58
C SER A 92 51.58 -37.31 4.76
N PRO A 93 51.65 -38.45 4.05
CA PRO A 93 50.59 -39.44 4.05
C PRO A 93 50.57 -40.14 5.42
N SER A 94 49.81 -39.57 6.36
CA SER A 94 49.44 -40.27 7.57
C SER A 94 48.34 -41.26 7.18
N ILE A 95 48.51 -42.50 7.65
CA ILE A 95 47.60 -43.64 7.45
C ILE A 95 46.17 -43.36 7.98
N ALA A 96 45.93 -42.19 8.59
CA ALA A 96 44.61 -41.71 8.98
C ALA A 96 43.75 -41.17 7.81
N ALA A 97 44.33 -40.86 6.64
CA ALA A 97 43.55 -40.36 5.48
C ALA A 97 42.79 -41.46 4.72
N GLN A 98 43.05 -42.74 5.01
CA GLN A 98 42.34 -43.89 4.43
C GLN A 98 41.13 -44.36 5.26
N ALA A 99 40.81 -43.68 6.37
CA ALA A 99 39.73 -44.07 7.28
C ALA A 99 38.44 -43.25 7.12
N GLN A 100 38.27 -42.50 6.02
CA GLN A 100 37.02 -41.82 5.71
C GLN A 100 36.42 -42.35 4.41
N GLY A 101 36.08 -43.64 4.42
CA GLY A 101 35.08 -44.16 3.50
C GLY A 101 33.73 -43.48 3.77
N ASP A 102 33.17 -42.89 2.72
CA ASP A 102 32.04 -43.51 1.99
C ASP A 102 30.71 -42.75 1.87
N VAL A 103 30.58 -41.46 2.22
CA VAL A 103 29.28 -40.77 1.95
C VAL A 103 29.32 -39.28 1.59
N GLY A 104 30.50 -38.68 1.39
CA GLY A 104 30.57 -37.25 1.03
C GLY A 104 31.93 -36.77 0.53
N SER A 105 32.84 -37.69 0.17
CA SER A 105 34.12 -37.32 -0.45
C SER A 105 33.93 -36.97 -1.92
N ALA A 106 34.85 -36.17 -2.46
CA ALA A 106 34.86 -35.83 -3.89
C ALA A 106 34.89 -37.10 -4.77
N ASP A 107 35.62 -38.14 -4.37
CA ASP A 107 35.68 -39.41 -5.09
C ASP A 107 34.33 -40.14 -5.13
N ALA A 108 33.54 -40.08 -4.05
CA ALA A 108 32.19 -40.63 -4.01
C ALA A 108 31.24 -39.86 -4.94
N PHE A 109 31.40 -38.54 -5.04
CA PHE A 109 30.60 -37.72 -5.95
C PHE A 109 30.95 -37.96 -7.43
N LEU A 110 32.24 -38.09 -7.75
CA LEU A 110 32.68 -38.40 -9.11
C LEU A 110 32.19 -39.78 -9.56
N SER A 111 32.30 -40.80 -8.70
CA SER A 111 31.79 -42.14 -9.02
C SER A 111 30.26 -42.19 -9.20
N PHE A 112 29.50 -41.38 -8.45
CA PHE A 112 28.05 -41.24 -8.67
C PHE A 112 27.72 -40.61 -10.02
N LEU A 113 28.46 -39.60 -10.45
CA LEU A 113 28.27 -38.97 -11.77
C LEU A 113 28.64 -39.89 -12.93
N GLU A 114 29.58 -40.83 -12.71
CA GLU A 114 29.99 -41.81 -13.71
C GLU A 114 29.02 -42.99 -13.85
N GLN A 115 28.09 -43.18 -12.90
CA GLN A 115 27.09 -44.25 -13.00
C GLN A 115 26.03 -43.93 -14.06
N ASP A 116 25.87 -44.81 -15.04
CA ASP A 116 24.81 -44.72 -16.06
C ASP A 116 23.42 -44.79 -15.41
N VAL A 117 22.51 -43.94 -15.87
CA VAL A 117 21.10 -43.96 -15.44
C VAL A 117 20.50 -45.34 -15.77
N PRO A 118 19.81 -46.01 -14.82
CA PRO A 118 19.26 -47.33 -15.05
C PRO A 118 18.31 -47.30 -16.25
N LYS A 119 18.52 -48.22 -17.19
CA LYS A 119 17.65 -48.39 -18.37
C LYS A 119 16.25 -48.69 -17.86
N THR A 120 15.27 -47.93 -18.32
CA THR A 120 13.85 -48.17 -18.01
C THR A 120 13.47 -49.54 -18.56
N GLU A 121 13.32 -50.53 -17.67
CA GLU A 121 12.74 -51.80 -18.05
C GLU A 121 11.28 -51.53 -18.47
N ALA A 122 10.96 -51.76 -19.73
CA ALA A 122 9.60 -51.71 -20.22
C ALA A 122 8.82 -52.83 -19.52
N HIS A 123 8.01 -52.50 -18.53
CA HIS A 123 7.05 -53.42 -17.96
C HIS A 123 6.07 -53.84 -19.07
N HIS A 124 6.22 -55.07 -19.55
CA HIS A 124 5.25 -55.76 -20.40
C HIS A 124 3.93 -56.00 -19.65
#